data_AF-A0A435ZU55-F1
#
_entry.id   AF-A0A435ZU55-F1
#
_cell.length_a   1.000
_cell.length_b   1.000
_cell.length_c   1.000
_cell.angle_alpha   90.00
_cell.angle_beta   90.00
_cell.angle_gamma   90.00
#
_symmetry.space_group_name_H-M   'P 1'
#
loop_
_entity.id
_entity.type
_entity.pdbx_description
1 polymer ?
#
loop_
_entity_poly.entity_id
_entity_poly.type
_entity_poly.pdbx_seq_one_letter_code
_entity_poly.pdbx_strand_id
1 'polypeptide(L)'
;TYQEPRSGAVVQFRPLANEPAALTAEVFSLAVPKTGTSLPADITWTNGKNSFPLGTIRHACTDDDREGGLQDGSGLCRLWEGQVYALTGGGAEQLNSREATPAPRGLLLPGFGVAFTEGADFANANPGGSAWDAFILTGCSDE
;
A
#
# COMPACT_ATOMS: atom_id res chain seq x y z
N THR A 1 -2.52 9.30 7.56
CA THR A 1 -1.20 9.31 6.89
C THR A 1 -0.22 8.47 7.65
N TYR A 2 0.48 7.58 6.95
CA TYR A 2 1.55 6.77 7.50
C TYR A 2 2.83 6.99 6.68
N GLN A 3 3.98 6.87 7.32
CA GLN A 3 5.28 7.04 6.67
C GLN A 3 6.18 5.84 6.95
N GLU A 4 6.83 5.33 5.91
CA GLU A 4 7.90 4.34 6.04
C GLU A 4 9.19 5.09 6.42
N PRO A 5 9.80 4.79 7.57
CA PRO A 5 10.84 5.63 8.16
C PRO A 5 12.17 5.63 7.39
N ARG A 6 12.47 4.59 6.59
CA ARG A 6 13.77 4.47 5.91
C ARG A 6 13.80 5.16 4.56
N SER A 7 12.81 4.90 3.72
CA SER A 7 12.68 5.48 2.38
C SER A 7 12.00 6.85 2.42
N GLY A 8 11.13 7.09 3.40
CA GLY A 8 10.25 8.26 3.44
C GLY A 8 9.01 8.12 2.55
N ALA A 9 8.69 6.92 2.05
CA ALA A 9 7.44 6.67 1.34
C ALA A 9 6.23 6.96 2.25
N VAL A 10 5.19 7.59 1.70
CA VAL A 10 4.03 8.03 2.47
C VAL A 10 2.76 7.37 1.96
N VAL A 11 2.04 6.71 2.86
CA VAL A 11 0.69 6.19 2.62
C VAL A 11 -0.34 7.21 3.09
N GLN A 12 -1.23 7.60 2.18
CA GLN A 12 -2.35 8.47 2.48
C GLN A 12 -3.66 7.77 2.15
N PHE A 13 -4.40 7.40 3.20
CA PHE A 13 -5.76 6.89 3.07
C PHE A 13 -6.72 8.01 2.68
N ARG A 14 -7.71 7.65 1.88
CA ARG A 14 -8.82 8.54 1.52
C ARG A 14 -10.15 7.86 1.79
N PRO A 15 -11.22 8.61 2.11
CA PRO A 15 -12.55 8.05 2.24
C PRO A 15 -12.94 7.27 0.98
N LEU A 16 -13.67 6.15 1.17
CA LEU A 16 -14.31 5.47 0.07
C LEU A 16 -15.41 6.40 -0.48
N ALA A 17 -15.29 6.83 -1.74
CA ALA A 17 -16.36 7.52 -2.43
C ALA A 17 -17.48 6.53 -2.80
N ASN A 18 -18.65 7.03 -3.20
CA ASN A 18 -19.82 6.19 -3.50
C ASN A 18 -19.48 5.07 -4.50
N GLU A 19 -19.73 3.84 -4.06
CA GLU A 19 -19.58 2.55 -4.77
C GLU A 19 -18.15 2.16 -5.18
N PRO A 20 -17.26 1.84 -4.22
CA PRO A 20 -16.06 1.10 -4.55
C PRO A 20 -16.43 -0.31 -5.03
N ALA A 21 -15.52 -0.97 -5.76
CA ALA A 21 -15.70 -2.37 -6.15
C ALA A 21 -16.01 -3.21 -4.90
N ALA A 22 -16.92 -4.20 -5.04
CA ALA A 22 -17.33 -5.06 -3.93
C ALA A 22 -16.09 -5.60 -3.18
N LEU A 23 -16.13 -5.53 -1.84
CA LEU A 23 -15.07 -5.96 -0.91
C LEU A 23 -13.86 -5.04 -0.75
N THR A 24 -13.81 -3.89 -1.45
CA THR A 24 -12.83 -2.85 -1.14
C THR A 24 -13.13 -2.27 0.24
N ALA A 25 -12.19 -2.42 1.18
CA ALA A 25 -12.33 -1.90 2.52
C ALA A 25 -11.62 -0.55 2.68
N GLU A 26 -10.51 -0.33 1.99
CA GLU A 26 -9.77 0.92 2.06
C GLU A 26 -9.13 1.27 0.72
N VAL A 27 -9.03 2.57 0.42
CA VAL A 27 -8.27 3.09 -0.73
C VAL A 27 -7.21 4.04 -0.21
N PHE A 28 -6.00 3.92 -0.74
CA PHE A 28 -4.90 4.79 -0.39
C PHE A 28 -4.01 5.10 -1.58
N SER A 29 -3.14 6.08 -1.41
CA SER A 29 -2.06 6.35 -2.35
C SER A 29 -0.72 6.23 -1.64
N LEU A 30 0.29 5.75 -2.37
CA LEU A 30 1.67 5.69 -1.92
C LEU A 30 2.49 6.75 -2.67
N ALA A 31 2.90 7.80 -1.96
CA ALA A 31 3.81 8.80 -2.51
C ALA A 31 5.24 8.26 -2.53
N VAL A 32 5.86 8.33 -3.71
CA VAL A 32 7.25 7.93 -3.92
C VAL A 32 8.16 9.14 -3.66
N PRO A 33 9.13 9.02 -2.75
CA PRO A 33 10.00 10.14 -2.39
C PRO A 33 10.85 10.56 -3.61
N LYS A 34 10.98 11.88 -3.80
CA LYS A 34 11.77 12.54 -4.86
C LYS A 34 11.29 12.38 -6.32
N THR A 35 10.10 11.83 -6.56
CA THR A 35 9.57 11.67 -7.94
C THR A 35 8.31 12.51 -8.21
N GLY A 36 7.60 12.94 -7.16
CA GLY A 36 6.25 13.49 -7.30
C GLY A 36 5.20 12.45 -7.69
N THR A 37 5.60 11.19 -7.87
CA THR A 37 4.72 10.08 -8.23
C THR A 37 3.90 9.65 -7.03
N SER A 38 2.60 9.42 -7.27
CA SER A 38 1.67 8.87 -6.30
C SER A 38 1.06 7.61 -6.88
N LEU A 39 1.39 6.46 -6.29
CA LEU A 39 0.96 5.15 -6.76
C LEU A 39 -0.43 4.81 -6.22
N PRO A 40 -1.40 4.44 -7.09
CA PRO A 40 -2.72 4.01 -6.64
C PRO A 40 -2.65 2.66 -5.91
N ALA A 41 -3.39 2.58 -4.81
CA ALA A 41 -3.46 1.37 -4.01
C ALA A 41 -4.82 1.19 -3.34
N ASP A 42 -5.13 -0.05 -3.01
CA ASP A 42 -6.34 -0.41 -2.29
C ASP A 42 -6.09 -1.61 -1.38
N ILE A 43 -7.02 -1.82 -0.45
CA ILE A 43 -7.11 -3.00 0.39
C ILE A 43 -8.49 -3.62 0.14
N THR A 44 -8.49 -4.90 -0.22
CA THR A 44 -9.70 -5.70 -0.43
C THR A 44 -9.75 -6.87 0.54
N TRP A 45 -10.95 -7.29 0.93
CA TRP A 45 -11.10 -8.53 1.70
C TRP A 45 -11.20 -9.73 0.78
N THR A 46 -10.34 -10.73 1.02
CA THR A 46 -10.46 -12.01 0.33
C THR A 46 -11.73 -12.74 0.74
N ASN A 47 -12.28 -13.55 -0.18
CA ASN A 47 -13.51 -14.32 0.07
C ASN A 47 -13.24 -15.58 0.90
N GLY A 48 -14.26 -16.01 1.65
CA GLY A 48 -14.30 -17.32 2.33
C GLY A 48 -13.99 -17.27 3.82
N LYS A 49 -13.93 -18.45 4.45
CA LYS A 49 -13.81 -18.62 5.92
C LYS A 49 -12.51 -18.04 6.51
N ASN A 50 -11.46 -17.94 5.70
CA ASN A 50 -10.16 -17.43 6.09
C ASN A 50 -9.90 -16.07 5.43
N SER A 51 -10.93 -15.21 5.35
CA SER A 51 -10.82 -13.89 4.75
C SER A 51 -9.75 -13.04 5.43
N PHE A 52 -8.98 -12.29 4.64
CA PHE A 52 -7.98 -11.35 5.14
C PHE A 52 -7.88 -10.10 4.27
N PRO A 53 -7.39 -8.98 4.84
CA PRO A 53 -7.14 -7.76 4.09
C PRO A 53 -5.92 -7.95 3.19
N LEU A 54 -6.15 -7.94 1.88
CA LEU A 54 -5.14 -7.99 0.83
C LEU A 54 -4.93 -6.59 0.28
N GLY A 55 -3.74 -6.03 0.48
CA GLY A 55 -3.34 -4.76 -0.10
C GLY A 55 -2.71 -4.98 -1.48
N THR A 56 -2.99 -4.06 -2.40
CA THR A 56 -2.37 -4.03 -3.73
C THR A 56 -1.90 -2.61 -4.04
N ILE A 57 -0.64 -2.47 -4.45
CA ILE A 57 -0.04 -1.20 -4.89
C ILE A 57 0.29 -1.35 -6.38
N ARG A 58 -0.10 -0.36 -7.18
CA ARG A 58 0.03 -0.39 -8.64
C ARG A 58 0.78 0.81 -9.17
N HIS A 59 1.37 0.65 -10.35
CA HIS A 59 2.04 1.71 -11.09
C HIS A 59 1.64 1.68 -12.56
N ALA A 60 2.03 2.73 -13.30
CA ALA A 60 1.88 2.75 -14.74
C ALA A 60 2.77 1.65 -15.36
N CYS A 61 2.16 0.79 -16.16
CA CYS A 61 2.86 -0.31 -16.82
C CYS A 61 3.95 0.18 -17.78
N THR A 62 5.13 -0.40 -17.64
CA THR A 62 6.18 -0.43 -18.67
C THR A 62 5.91 -1.54 -19.69
N ASP A 63 6.70 -1.60 -20.76
CA ASP A 63 6.58 -2.68 -21.74
C ASP A 63 6.99 -4.04 -21.13
N ASP A 64 8.06 -4.06 -20.34
CA ASP A 64 8.51 -5.25 -19.60
C ASP A 64 7.42 -5.78 -18.65
N ASP A 65 6.67 -4.90 -17.97
CA ASP A 65 5.59 -5.32 -17.07
C ASP A 65 4.43 -5.99 -17.84
N ARG A 66 4.13 -5.48 -19.04
CA ARG A 66 3.07 -6.06 -19.90
C ARG A 66 3.49 -7.42 -20.42
N GLU A 67 4.74 -7.54 -20.87
CA GLU A 67 5.32 -8.82 -21.29
C GLU A 67 5.39 -9.82 -20.13
N GLY A 68 5.68 -9.34 -18.93
CA GLY A 68 5.67 -10.11 -17.68
C GLY A 68 4.28 -10.47 -17.15
N GLY A 69 3.21 -9.98 -17.78
CA GLY A 69 1.83 -10.28 -17.36
C GLY A 69 1.44 -9.65 -16.02
N LEU A 70 2.08 -8.55 -15.62
CA LEU A 70 1.81 -7.85 -14.36
C LEU A 70 0.62 -6.88 -14.44
N GLN A 71 0.12 -6.63 -15.65
CA GLN A 71 -1.04 -5.76 -15.89
C GLN A 71 -2.33 -6.44 -15.42
N ASP A 72 -3.12 -5.74 -14.60
CA ASP A 72 -4.45 -6.19 -14.19
C ASP A 72 -5.58 -5.58 -15.03
N GLY A 73 -6.83 -5.93 -14.70
CA GLY A 73 -8.02 -5.46 -15.43
C GLY A 73 -8.25 -3.94 -15.39
N SER A 74 -7.51 -3.19 -14.57
CA SER A 74 -7.54 -1.72 -14.55
C SER A 74 -6.55 -1.08 -15.54
N GLY A 75 -5.71 -1.90 -16.20
CA GLY A 75 -4.66 -1.42 -17.10
C GLY A 75 -3.38 -0.95 -16.39
N LEU A 76 -3.33 -1.07 -15.07
CA LEU A 76 -2.15 -0.79 -14.25
C LEU A 76 -1.39 -2.07 -13.92
N CYS A 77 -0.10 -1.92 -13.62
CA CYS A 77 0.77 -3.03 -13.30
C CYS A 77 1.01 -3.09 -11.81
N ARG A 78 1.06 -4.31 -11.29
CA ARG A 78 1.21 -4.56 -9.86
C ARG A 78 2.67 -4.37 -9.43
N LEU A 79 2.88 -3.45 -8.50
CA LEU A 79 4.17 -3.29 -7.82
C LEU A 79 4.28 -4.25 -6.63
N TRP A 80 3.24 -4.31 -5.81
CA TRP A 80 3.21 -5.14 -4.61
C TRP A 80 1.79 -5.64 -4.35
N GLU A 81 1.67 -6.87 -3.87
CA GLU A 81 0.43 -7.42 -3.34
C GLU A 81 0.76 -8.29 -2.12
N GLY A 82 0.03 -8.11 -1.04
CA GLY A 82 0.26 -8.85 0.18
C GLY A 82 -0.74 -8.53 1.28
N GLN A 83 -0.73 -9.33 2.35
CA GLN A 83 -1.61 -9.10 3.48
C GLN A 83 -1.19 -7.85 4.26
N VAL A 84 -2.16 -7.05 4.70
CA VAL A 84 -1.89 -5.85 5.50
C VAL A 84 -2.17 -6.13 6.98
N TYR A 85 -1.22 -5.78 7.83
CA TYR A 85 -1.32 -5.93 9.27
C TYR A 85 -1.33 -4.58 9.97
N ALA A 86 -2.10 -4.49 11.04
CA ALA A 86 -2.04 -3.40 12.00
C ALA A 86 -0.93 -3.66 13.02
N LEU A 87 -0.08 -2.67 13.27
CA LEU A 87 0.87 -2.71 14.37
C LEU A 87 0.23 -2.09 15.63
N THR A 88 0.01 -2.93 16.63
CA THR A 88 -0.55 -2.57 17.94
C THR A 88 0.54 -2.61 19.01
N GLY A 89 0.21 -2.22 20.25
CA GLY A 89 1.12 -2.39 21.39
C GLY A 89 1.43 -3.87 21.72
N GLY A 90 0.66 -4.81 21.19
CA GLY A 90 0.84 -6.26 21.38
C GLY A 90 1.59 -6.96 20.24
N GLY A 91 1.86 -6.27 19.12
CA GLY A 91 2.51 -6.84 17.94
C GLY A 91 1.73 -6.59 16.66
N ALA A 92 1.96 -7.42 15.64
CA ALA A 92 1.23 -7.37 14.38
C ALA A 92 -0.07 -8.16 14.47
N GLU A 93 -1.18 -7.52 14.15
CA GLU A 93 -2.53 -8.10 14.14
C GLU A 93 -3.16 -7.89 12.76
N GLN A 94 -4.20 -8.66 12.42
CA GLN A 94 -4.91 -8.47 11.17
C GLN A 94 -5.55 -7.07 11.14
N LEU A 95 -5.40 -6.34 10.03
CA LEU A 95 -6.05 -5.05 9.86
C LEU A 95 -7.58 -5.24 9.88
N ASN A 96 -8.27 -4.45 10.71
CA ASN A 96 -9.71 -4.51 10.87
C ASN A 96 -10.38 -3.51 9.92
N SER A 97 -11.39 -3.95 9.17
CA SER A 97 -12.13 -3.12 8.20
C SER A 97 -13.29 -2.32 8.78
N ARG A 98 -13.50 -2.38 10.10
CA ARG A 98 -14.60 -1.64 10.73
C ARG A 98 -14.22 -0.17 10.89
N GLU A 99 -14.92 0.70 10.16
CA GLU A 99 -14.80 2.17 10.18
C GLU A 99 -14.80 2.79 11.59
N ALA A 100 -15.36 2.11 12.59
CA ALA A 100 -15.44 2.61 13.97
C ALA A 100 -14.19 2.31 14.83
N THR A 101 -13.11 1.77 14.26
CA THR A 101 -11.88 1.45 15.00
C THR A 101 -10.86 2.59 14.85
N PRO A 102 -10.19 3.04 15.92
CA PRO A 102 -9.09 4.00 15.80
C PRO A 102 -8.02 3.50 14.83
N ALA A 103 -7.46 4.40 14.04
CA ALA A 103 -6.34 4.10 13.14
C ALA A 103 -5.18 3.45 13.93
N PRO A 104 -4.63 2.31 13.47
CA PRO A 104 -3.51 1.68 14.16
C PRO A 104 -2.28 2.60 14.20
N ARG A 105 -1.39 2.39 15.18
CA ARG A 105 -0.17 3.21 15.32
C ARG A 105 0.83 2.97 14.20
N GLY A 106 0.71 1.86 13.51
CA GLY A 106 1.50 1.55 12.32
C GLY A 106 0.84 0.48 11.48
N LEU A 107 1.39 0.29 10.29
CA LEU A 107 1.01 -0.76 9.35
C LEU A 107 2.25 -1.59 9.04
N LEU A 108 2.05 -2.89 8.82
CA LEU A 108 3.07 -3.78 8.31
C LEU A 108 2.57 -4.37 6.99
N LEU A 109 3.35 -4.15 5.93
CA LEU A 109 3.11 -4.64 4.58
C LEU A 109 4.28 -5.58 4.22
N PRO A 110 4.19 -6.88 4.55
CA PRO A 110 5.29 -7.81 4.35
C PRO A 110 5.75 -7.85 2.88
N GLY A 111 7.06 -7.77 2.67
CA GLY A 111 7.68 -7.78 1.34
C GLY A 111 7.56 -6.45 0.58
N PHE A 112 6.90 -5.43 1.14
CA PHE A 112 6.84 -4.10 0.53
C PHE A 112 8.23 -3.52 0.32
N GLY A 113 9.11 -3.62 1.31
CA GLY A 113 10.43 -3.00 1.28
C GLY A 113 11.26 -3.46 0.08
N VAL A 114 11.24 -4.75 -0.22
CA VAL A 114 11.93 -5.32 -1.39
C VAL A 114 11.26 -4.83 -2.69
N ALA A 115 9.96 -5.06 -2.84
CA ALA A 115 9.22 -4.69 -4.04
C ALA A 115 9.33 -3.20 -4.38
N PHE A 116 9.26 -2.35 -3.36
CA PHE A 116 9.38 -0.90 -3.50
C PHE A 116 10.81 -0.45 -3.80
N THR A 117 11.81 -1.09 -3.19
CA THR A 117 13.23 -0.76 -3.44
C THR A 117 13.62 -1.10 -4.88
N GLU A 118 13.10 -2.20 -5.42
CA GLU A 118 13.36 -2.66 -6.79
C GLU A 118 12.51 -1.93 -7.84
N GLY A 119 11.41 -1.29 -7.43
CA GLY A 119 10.55 -0.51 -8.32
C GLY A 119 11.29 0.65 -9.00
N ALA A 120 11.16 0.72 -10.33
CA ALA A 120 11.93 1.65 -11.17
C ALA A 120 11.82 3.12 -10.74
N ASP A 121 10.62 3.59 -10.39
CA ASP A 121 10.39 4.97 -9.94
C ASP A 121 11.22 5.31 -8.69
N PHE A 122 11.22 4.41 -7.70
CA PHE A 122 11.97 4.62 -6.47
C PHE A 122 13.47 4.45 -6.69
N ALA A 123 13.88 3.36 -7.35
CA ALA A 123 15.29 3.03 -7.59
C ALA A 123 16.02 4.14 -8.37
N ASN A 124 15.39 4.68 -9.41
CA ASN A 124 15.99 5.74 -10.23
C ASN A 124 16.12 7.07 -9.47
N ALA A 125 15.13 7.43 -8.64
CA ALA A 125 15.14 8.68 -7.89
C ALA A 125 15.89 8.60 -6.55
N ASN A 126 16.13 7.39 -6.04
CA ASN A 126 16.76 7.13 -4.75
C ASN A 126 17.91 6.11 -4.89
N PRO A 127 18.98 6.43 -5.63
CA PRO A 127 20.09 5.49 -5.83
C PRO A 127 20.72 5.08 -4.49
N GLY A 128 20.80 3.77 -4.24
CA GLY A 128 21.29 3.21 -2.98
C GLY A 128 20.31 3.33 -1.80
N GLY A 129 19.11 3.88 -2.03
CA GLY A 129 18.03 3.90 -1.05
C GLY A 129 17.43 2.52 -0.85
N SER A 130 16.74 2.33 0.26
CA SER A 130 15.93 1.14 0.50
C SER A 130 14.77 1.43 1.43
N ALA A 131 13.77 0.56 1.42
CA ALA A 131 12.60 0.63 2.26
C ALA A 131 12.51 -0.55 3.23
N TRP A 132 11.77 -0.36 4.32
CA TRP A 132 11.29 -1.43 5.18
C TRP A 132 9.80 -1.70 4.93
N ASP A 133 9.32 -2.79 5.51
CA ASP A 133 7.92 -3.23 5.39
C ASP A 133 6.96 -2.47 6.31
N ALA A 134 7.48 -1.65 7.24
CA ALA A 134 6.71 -1.05 8.33
C ALA A 134 6.51 0.45 8.14
N PHE A 135 5.26 0.89 8.28
CA PHE A 135 4.85 2.29 8.24
C PHE A 135 4.37 2.74 9.60
N ILE A 136 4.69 3.97 9.99
CA ILE A 136 4.27 4.58 11.27
C ILE A 136 3.24 5.67 11.01
N LEU A 137 2.20 5.72 11.84
CA LEU A 137 1.19 6.78 11.79
C LEU A 137 1.85 8.13 12.11
N THR A 138 1.80 9.06 11.17
CA THR A 138 2.36 10.42 11.32
C THR A 138 1.28 11.48 11.58
N GLY A 139 0.03 11.16 11.27
CA GLY A 139 -1.12 12.02 11.53
C GLY A 139 -2.35 11.52 10.81
N CYS A 140 -3.53 12.00 11.21
CA CYS A 140 -4.74 11.91 10.40
C CYS A 140 -4.74 13.09 9.43
N SER A 141 -5.19 12.88 8.19
CA SER A 141 -5.46 14.01 7.32
C SER A 141 -6.64 14.75 7.93
N ASP A 142 -6.49 16.04 8.26
CA ASP A 142 -7.64 16.90 8.53
C ASP A 142 -8.43 17.03 7.22
N GLU A 143 -9.76 16.97 7.33
CA GLU A 143 -10.70 17.11 6.21
C GLU A 143 -10.61 18.48 5.53
#